data_AF-A0A161UA13-F1
#
_entry.id   AF-A0A161UA13-F1
#
_cell.length_a   1.000
_cell.length_b   1.000
_cell.length_c   1.000
_cell.angle_alpha   90.00
_cell.angle_beta   90.00
_cell.angle_gamma   90.00
#
_symmetry.space_group_name_H-M   'P 1'
#
loop_
_entity.id
_entity.type
_entity.pdbx_description
1 polymer ?
#
loop_
_entity_poly.entity_id
_entity_poly.type
_entity_poly.pdbx_seq_one_letter_code
_entity_poly.pdbx_strand_id
1 'polypeptide(L)'
;MSHLTDHAHVHPDQLSAVAITSGGVRLIHVAGVAECPSELWRVEFVPAGPAGVGTSPERLRLGIRSTPPRRRGRVRRARVAFEAIIEDPRTREIEVHLECQPAVVVPVLEAVPGFGAGARASRPDAHRRLAPISTLVRAMADAATRTLHAARTAVAAAGPVAATA
;
A
#
# COMPACT_ATOMS: atom_id res chain seq x y z
N MET A 1 6.56 -36.46 2.63
CA MET A 1 7.47 -35.64 3.46
C MET A 1 7.10 -34.18 3.25
N SER A 2 6.48 -33.53 4.24
CA SER A 2 6.09 -32.11 4.13
C SER A 2 7.33 -31.24 4.37
N HIS A 3 7.84 -30.59 3.34
CA HIS A 3 8.78 -29.48 3.54
C HIS A 3 8.06 -28.44 4.39
N LEU A 4 8.46 -28.28 5.66
CA LEU A 4 8.06 -27.13 6.45
C LEU A 4 8.64 -25.91 5.73
N THR A 5 7.76 -25.10 5.17
CA THR A 5 8.14 -23.84 4.56
C THR A 5 8.59 -22.93 5.71
N ASP A 6 9.88 -22.73 5.92
CA ASP A 6 10.40 -21.85 6.98
C ASP A 6 10.45 -20.36 6.53
N HIS A 7 9.68 -20.01 5.51
CA HIS A 7 9.67 -18.68 4.88
C HIS A 7 8.24 -18.30 4.49
N ALA A 8 7.94 -17.01 4.41
CA ALA A 8 6.69 -16.54 3.84
C ALA A 8 6.76 -16.61 2.30
N HIS A 9 5.68 -17.05 1.67
CA HIS A 9 5.55 -17.10 0.23
C HIS A 9 4.59 -16.01 -0.23
N VAL A 10 5.09 -14.94 -0.83
CA VAL A 10 4.27 -13.84 -1.36
C VAL A 10 3.46 -14.34 -2.56
N HIS A 11 2.22 -13.85 -2.71
CA HIS A 11 1.41 -14.07 -3.90
C HIS A 11 1.59 -12.87 -4.86
N PRO A 12 2.37 -13.01 -5.96
CA PRO A 12 2.68 -11.88 -6.85
C PRO A 12 1.43 -11.20 -7.43
N ASP A 13 0.39 -11.97 -7.76
CA ASP A 13 -0.86 -11.46 -8.33
C ASP A 13 -1.68 -10.58 -7.36
N GLN A 14 -1.31 -10.63 -6.07
CA GLN A 14 -1.89 -9.84 -4.99
C GLN A 14 -0.98 -8.70 -4.55
N LEU A 15 0.16 -8.48 -5.21
CA LEU A 15 0.93 -7.26 -5.07
C LEU A 15 0.24 -6.12 -5.86
N SER A 16 0.17 -4.96 -5.23
CA SER A 16 -0.37 -3.76 -5.86
C SER A 16 0.34 -2.51 -5.36
N ALA A 17 0.52 -1.53 -6.24
CA ALA A 17 1.02 -0.20 -5.90
C ALA A 17 0.07 0.86 -6.48
N VAL A 18 -0.42 1.75 -5.63
CA VAL A 18 -1.36 2.81 -6.00
C VAL A 18 -0.82 4.14 -5.50
N ALA A 19 -0.66 5.11 -6.39
CA ALA A 19 -0.28 6.46 -6.06
C ALA A 19 -1.50 7.36 -5.86
N ILE A 20 -1.45 8.21 -4.85
CA ILE A 20 -2.42 9.26 -4.58
C ILE A 20 -1.63 10.57 -4.46
N THR A 21 -2.00 11.56 -5.25
CA THR A 21 -1.39 12.90 -5.19
C THR A 21 -2.39 13.88 -4.59
N SER A 22 -2.00 14.56 -3.50
CA SER A 22 -2.81 15.58 -2.84
C SER A 22 -1.91 16.67 -2.27
N GLY A 23 -2.28 17.93 -2.48
CA GLY A 23 -1.55 19.07 -1.91
C GLY A 23 -0.07 19.16 -2.33
N GLY A 24 0.27 18.67 -3.52
CA GLY A 24 1.66 18.63 -4.02
C GLY A 24 2.51 17.47 -3.50
N VAL A 25 1.95 16.61 -2.63
CA VAL A 25 2.61 15.41 -2.11
C VAL A 25 2.03 14.19 -2.83
N ARG A 26 2.91 13.28 -3.27
CA ARG A 26 2.54 12.00 -3.88
C ARG A 26 2.90 10.86 -2.95
N LEU A 27 1.89 10.13 -2.52
CA LEU A 27 2.02 8.96 -1.66
C LEU A 27 1.72 7.70 -2.48
N ILE A 28 2.56 6.69 -2.36
CA ILE A 28 2.38 5.38 -2.97
C ILE A 28 2.03 4.39 -1.87
N HIS A 29 0.84 3.82 -1.93
CA HIS A 29 0.45 2.68 -1.10
C HIS A 29 0.83 1.39 -1.81
N VAL A 30 1.67 0.60 -1.17
CA VAL A 30 2.10 -0.72 -1.65
C VAL A 30 1.54 -1.76 -0.70
N ALA A 31 0.87 -2.77 -1.25
CA ALA A 31 0.25 -3.83 -0.47
C ALA A 31 0.49 -5.20 -1.10
N GLY A 32 0.47 -6.22 -0.26
CA GLY A 32 0.63 -7.61 -0.67
C GLY A 32 0.05 -8.59 0.34
N VAL A 33 0.06 -9.86 -0.05
CA VAL A 33 -0.32 -10.99 0.82
C VAL A 33 0.71 -12.09 0.67
N ALA A 34 1.11 -12.67 1.80
CA ALA A 34 1.99 -13.82 1.84
C ALA A 34 1.33 -15.01 2.54
N GLU A 35 1.59 -16.21 2.04
CA GLU A 35 1.29 -17.46 2.72
C GLU A 35 2.41 -17.77 3.72
N CYS A 36 2.05 -17.81 5.01
CA CYS A 36 2.96 -18.04 6.11
C CYS A 36 2.61 -19.35 6.85
N PRO A 37 3.58 -19.99 7.52
CA PRO A 37 3.34 -21.18 8.34
C PRO A 37 2.36 -20.96 9.50
N SER A 38 2.22 -19.73 9.98
CA SER A 38 1.19 -19.31 10.93
C SER A 38 0.83 -17.84 10.75
N GLU A 39 -0.33 -17.45 11.28
CA GLU A 39 -0.80 -16.05 11.33
C GLU A 39 0.07 -15.13 12.21
N LEU A 40 0.95 -15.71 13.04
CA LEU A 40 1.83 -14.96 13.93
C LEU A 40 3.12 -14.50 13.25
N TRP A 41 3.34 -14.87 11.99
CA TRP A 41 4.44 -14.37 11.18
C TRP A 41 4.27 -12.88 10.91
N ARG A 42 5.38 -12.16 10.94
CA ARG A 42 5.43 -10.76 10.51
C ARG A 42 6.03 -10.71 9.13
N VAL A 43 5.37 -9.98 8.23
CA VAL A 43 5.85 -9.72 6.87
C VAL A 43 5.81 -8.21 6.69
N GLU A 44 6.91 -7.64 6.22
CA GLU A 44 7.05 -6.19 6.07
C GLU A 44 7.91 -5.86 4.85
N PHE A 45 7.64 -4.70 4.25
CA PHE A 45 8.55 -4.12 3.28
C PHE A 45 9.77 -3.54 4.00
N VAL A 46 10.94 -3.75 3.43
CA VAL A 46 12.21 -3.16 3.86
C VAL A 46 12.89 -2.48 2.67
N PRO A 47 13.73 -1.45 2.87
CA PRO A 47 14.52 -0.90 1.77
C PRO A 47 15.44 -1.98 1.17
N ALA A 48 15.32 -2.25 -0.14
CA ALA A 48 16.21 -3.19 -0.83
C ALA A 48 17.48 -2.48 -1.32
N GLY A 49 18.31 -2.01 -0.37
CA GLY A 49 19.62 -1.43 -0.65
C GLY A 49 19.64 -0.23 -1.60
N PRO A 50 20.82 0.35 -1.88
CA PRO A 50 20.93 1.39 -2.89
C PRO A 50 20.63 0.82 -4.27
N ALA A 51 19.94 1.62 -5.07
CA ALA A 51 19.68 1.31 -6.46
C ALA A 51 21.05 1.20 -7.18
N GLY A 52 21.34 0.05 -7.81
CA GLY A 52 22.63 -0.19 -8.46
C GLY A 52 22.90 0.78 -9.61
N VAL A 53 24.15 0.86 -10.08
CA VAL A 53 24.50 1.66 -11.26
C VAL A 53 23.59 1.27 -12.44
N GLY A 54 22.85 2.23 -13.00
CA GLY A 54 21.89 2.00 -14.10
C GLY A 54 20.43 1.76 -13.68
N THR A 55 20.10 1.91 -12.40
CA THR A 55 18.70 1.91 -11.95
C THR A 55 17.98 3.18 -12.38
N SER A 56 16.83 3.02 -13.02
CA SER A 56 15.98 4.14 -13.43
C SER A 56 15.53 4.91 -12.18
N PRO A 57 15.61 6.26 -12.16
CA PRO A 57 15.09 7.07 -11.06
C PRO A 57 13.57 6.96 -10.91
N GLU A 58 12.88 6.34 -11.87
CA GLU A 58 11.43 6.05 -11.81
C GLU A 58 11.13 4.66 -11.21
N ARG A 59 12.15 3.89 -10.80
CA ARG A 59 11.98 2.54 -10.24
C ARG A 59 12.51 2.47 -8.80
N LEU A 60 11.62 2.16 -7.88
CA LEU A 60 11.94 1.94 -6.47
C LEU A 60 12.17 0.45 -6.19
N ARG A 61 13.14 0.14 -5.33
CA ARG A 61 13.42 -1.23 -4.88
C ARG A 61 13.01 -1.44 -3.44
N LEU A 62 12.13 -2.42 -3.23
CA LEU A 62 11.70 -2.85 -1.90
C LEU A 62 12.05 -4.32 -1.71
N GLY A 63 12.54 -4.67 -0.53
CA GLY A 63 12.67 -6.05 -0.10
C GLY A 63 11.47 -6.44 0.74
N ILE A 64 11.25 -7.75 0.88
CA ILE A 64 10.33 -8.30 1.87
C ILE A 64 11.14 -8.98 2.95
N ARG A 65 10.80 -8.73 4.20
CA ARG A 65 11.34 -9.43 5.36
C ARG A 65 10.23 -10.22 6.03
N SER A 66 10.44 -11.52 6.20
CA SER A 66 9.57 -12.43 6.93
C SER A 66 10.23 -12.79 8.26
N THR A 67 9.57 -12.47 9.37
CA THR A 67 10.08 -12.78 10.71
C THR A 67 9.18 -13.82 11.37
N PRO A 68 9.72 -14.97 11.80
CA PRO A 68 8.95 -15.98 12.54
C PRO A 68 8.52 -15.45 13.91
N PRO A 69 7.42 -15.96 14.48
CA PRO A 69 6.97 -15.57 15.81
C PRO A 69 7.98 -16.02 16.90
N ARG A 70 8.19 -15.15 17.90
CA ARG A 70 9.06 -15.47 19.06
C ARG A 70 8.52 -16.62 19.92
N ARG A 71 7.21 -16.88 19.88
CA ARG A 71 6.56 -17.97 20.63
C ARG A 71 6.10 -19.03 19.65
N ARG A 72 6.31 -20.30 20.00
CA ARG A 72 5.77 -21.43 19.23
C ARG A 72 4.24 -21.39 19.31
N GLY A 73 3.61 -21.03 18.20
CA GLY A 73 2.17 -21.17 17.99
C GLY A 73 1.82 -22.48 17.31
N ARG A 74 0.53 -22.80 17.20
CA ARG A 74 0.10 -23.89 16.31
C ARG A 74 0.44 -23.52 14.87
N VAL A 75 1.09 -24.44 14.16
CA VAL A 75 1.38 -24.28 12.73
C VAL A 75 0.08 -24.49 11.98
N ARG A 76 -0.45 -23.41 11.41
CA ARG A 76 -1.63 -23.39 10.55
C ARG A 76 -1.35 -22.40 9.45
N ARG A 77 -1.22 -22.88 8.22
CA ARG A 77 -0.99 -22.01 7.06
C ARG A 77 -2.00 -20.87 7.05
N ALA A 78 -1.50 -19.65 6.97
CA ALA A 78 -2.30 -18.44 7.07
C ALA A 78 -1.85 -17.44 6.00
N ARG A 79 -2.81 -16.61 5.54
CA ARG A 79 -2.52 -15.47 4.68
C ARG A 79 -2.27 -14.25 5.56
N VAL A 80 -1.07 -13.68 5.45
CA VAL A 80 -0.65 -12.48 6.18
C VAL A 80 -0.57 -11.33 5.18
N ALA A 81 -1.41 -10.31 5.38
CA ALA A 81 -1.34 -9.08 4.61
C ALA A 81 -0.20 -8.19 5.14
N PHE A 82 0.43 -7.45 4.25
CA PHE A 82 1.48 -6.50 4.58
C PHE A 82 1.42 -5.30 3.65
N GLU A 83 1.84 -4.14 4.15
CA GLU A 83 1.74 -2.88 3.41
C GLU A 83 2.83 -1.88 3.81
N ALA A 84 3.03 -0.89 2.95
CA ALA A 84 3.84 0.29 3.20
C ALA A 84 3.24 1.51 2.50
N ILE A 85 3.49 2.69 3.07
CA ILE A 85 3.19 3.98 2.45
C ILE A 85 4.51 4.68 2.21
N ILE A 86 4.72 5.13 0.99
CA ILE A 86 6.00 5.68 0.53
C ILE A 86 5.71 7.05 -0.07
N GLU A 87 6.41 8.07 0.41
CA GLU A 87 6.38 9.39 -0.20
C GLU A 87 7.41 9.45 -1.32
N ASP A 88 6.95 9.51 -2.58
CA ASP A 88 7.83 9.57 -3.74
C ASP A 88 7.13 10.27 -4.93
N PRO A 89 7.69 11.38 -5.42
CA PRO A 89 7.10 12.14 -6.51
C PRO A 89 7.32 11.53 -7.92
N ARG A 90 8.23 10.58 -8.09
CA ARG A 90 8.74 10.13 -9.40
C ARG A 90 8.55 8.64 -9.67
N THR A 91 8.44 7.81 -8.63
CA THR A 91 8.38 6.35 -8.80
C THR A 91 7.15 5.91 -9.60
N ARG A 92 7.37 5.21 -10.71
CA ARG A 92 6.37 4.61 -11.61
C ARG A 92 6.32 3.09 -11.53
N GLU A 93 7.40 2.48 -11.05
CA GLU A 93 7.50 1.03 -10.91
C GLU A 93 8.15 0.67 -9.58
N ILE A 94 7.71 -0.43 -8.98
CA ILE A 94 8.31 -0.97 -7.76
C ILE A 94 8.80 -2.38 -8.06
N GLU A 95 10.11 -2.56 -7.95
CA GLU A 95 10.76 -3.87 -7.98
C GLU A 95 10.78 -4.44 -6.56
N VAL A 96 9.96 -5.47 -6.33
CA VAL A 96 9.82 -6.13 -5.03
C VAL A 96 10.69 -7.38 -5.01
N HIS A 97 11.76 -7.33 -4.21
CA HIS A 97 12.67 -8.43 -3.94
C HIS A 97 12.08 -9.34 -2.85
N LEU A 98 11.85 -10.59 -3.22
CA LEU A 98 11.23 -11.60 -2.38
C LEU A 98 12.33 -12.51 -1.81
N GLU A 99 12.16 -13.00 -0.58
CA GLU A 99 13.22 -13.77 0.10
C GLU A 99 13.57 -15.09 -0.61
N CYS A 100 12.56 -15.79 -1.12
CA CYS A 100 12.70 -17.13 -1.70
C CYS A 100 12.05 -17.26 -3.09
N GLN A 101 11.73 -16.13 -3.72
CA GLN A 101 11.11 -16.07 -5.04
C GLN A 101 11.85 -15.06 -5.93
N PRO A 102 11.72 -15.16 -7.26
CA PRO A 102 12.18 -14.11 -8.16
C PRO A 102 11.56 -12.74 -7.81
N ALA A 103 12.30 -11.66 -8.05
CA ALA A 103 11.77 -10.32 -7.88
C ALA A 103 10.60 -10.06 -8.85
N VAL A 104 9.65 -9.25 -8.41
CA VAL A 104 8.44 -8.91 -9.18
C VAL A 104 8.42 -7.40 -9.40
N VAL A 105 8.17 -6.97 -10.64
CA VAL A 105 7.98 -5.55 -10.97
C VAL A 105 6.49 -5.24 -10.98
N VAL A 106 6.10 -4.27 -10.15
CA VAL A 106 4.72 -3.84 -9.96
C VAL A 106 4.59 -2.41 -10.50
N PRO A 107 3.69 -2.14 -11.47
CA PRO A 107 3.44 -0.78 -11.91
C PRO A 107 2.73 0.01 -10.81
N VAL A 108 3.10 1.28 -10.65
CA VAL A 108 2.39 2.23 -9.78
C VAL A 108 1.22 2.82 -10.55
N LEU A 109 0.01 2.53 -10.10
CA LEU A 109 -1.21 3.04 -10.72
C LEU A 109 -1.65 4.34 -10.05
N GLU A 110 -1.84 5.40 -10.83
CA GLU A 110 -2.38 6.65 -10.29
C GLU A 110 -3.87 6.49 -9.94
N ALA A 111 -4.24 6.84 -8.71
CA ALA A 111 -5.62 6.92 -8.30
C ALA A 111 -6.29 8.09 -9.03
N VAL A 112 -7.32 7.82 -9.83
CA VAL A 112 -8.04 8.86 -10.58
C VAL A 112 -8.79 9.77 -9.60
N PRO A 113 -8.44 11.07 -9.49
CA PRO A 113 -9.18 12.02 -8.67
C PRO A 113 -10.45 12.41 -9.43
N GLY A 114 -11.52 11.67 -9.21
CA GLY A 114 -12.79 11.90 -9.92
C GLY A 114 -13.88 10.87 -9.68
N PHE A 115 -13.59 9.73 -9.04
CA PHE A 115 -14.59 8.71 -8.72
C PHE A 115 -15.17 8.88 -7.31
N GLY A 116 -15.90 9.99 -7.10
CA GLY A 116 -16.93 10.00 -6.08
C GLY A 116 -17.97 8.93 -6.44
N ALA A 117 -18.12 7.91 -5.60
CA ALA A 117 -19.11 6.82 -5.72
C ALA A 117 -19.09 6.01 -7.06
N GLY A 118 -18.36 4.88 -7.12
CA GLY A 118 -18.80 3.80 -8.02
C GLY A 118 -17.80 2.84 -8.71
N ALA A 119 -16.50 3.09 -8.78
CA ALA A 119 -15.56 2.12 -9.38
C ALA A 119 -14.87 1.36 -8.22
N ARG A 120 -15.02 0.04 -7.98
CA ARG A 120 -15.02 -1.11 -8.90
C ARG A 120 -13.91 -0.99 -9.94
N ALA A 121 -12.66 -1.08 -9.47
CA ALA A 121 -11.65 -1.76 -10.26
C ALA A 121 -12.09 -3.23 -10.35
N SER A 122 -12.76 -3.55 -11.45
CA SER A 122 -13.28 -4.89 -11.74
C SER A 122 -12.12 -5.89 -11.83
N ARG A 123 -11.98 -6.74 -10.81
CA ARG A 123 -11.60 -8.14 -11.01
C ARG A 123 -12.89 -8.97 -10.82
N PRO A 124 -13.24 -9.90 -11.73
CA PRO A 124 -14.33 -10.83 -11.46
C PRO A 124 -13.91 -11.77 -10.33
N ASP A 125 -14.89 -12.10 -9.50
CA ASP A 125 -14.80 -12.72 -8.18
C ASP A 125 -13.92 -13.97 -8.04
N ALA A 126 -13.21 -14.08 -6.90
CA ALA A 126 -13.18 -15.32 -6.10
C ALA A 126 -12.66 -15.08 -4.66
N HIS A 127 -13.52 -15.44 -3.68
CA HIS A 127 -13.27 -15.66 -2.23
C HIS A 127 -13.29 -14.48 -1.24
N ARG A 128 -14.53 -14.00 -1.03
CA ARG A 128 -15.26 -13.84 0.25
C ARG A 128 -14.47 -13.81 1.58
N ARG A 129 -14.67 -12.67 2.28
CA ARG A 129 -14.61 -12.38 3.73
C ARG A 129 -13.25 -12.04 4.36
N LEU A 130 -12.70 -10.91 3.93
CA LEU A 130 -12.18 -9.88 4.85
C LEU A 130 -12.80 -8.56 4.40
N ALA A 131 -13.29 -7.73 5.34
CA ALA A 131 -13.75 -6.39 4.96
C ALA A 131 -12.58 -5.67 4.26
N PRO A 132 -12.76 -5.17 3.03
CA PRO A 132 -11.63 -4.63 2.29
C PRO A 132 -11.20 -3.33 2.95
N ILE A 133 -9.90 -3.22 3.29
CA ILE A 133 -9.24 -2.04 3.86
C ILE A 133 -9.44 -0.80 3.00
N SER A 134 -9.84 -0.97 1.72
CA SER A 134 -10.38 0.09 0.87
C SER A 134 -11.49 0.90 1.54
N THR A 135 -12.25 0.32 2.48
CA THR A 135 -13.31 1.00 3.23
C THR A 135 -12.73 1.96 4.29
N LEU A 136 -11.66 1.56 4.97
CA LEU A 136 -10.96 2.40 5.95
C LEU A 136 -10.20 3.54 5.24
N VAL A 137 -9.49 3.22 4.16
CA VAL A 137 -8.79 4.20 3.34
C VAL A 137 -9.78 5.19 2.71
N ARG A 138 -10.94 4.72 2.22
CA ARG A 138 -12.02 5.57 1.73
C ARG A 138 -12.62 6.43 2.85
N ALA A 139 -12.86 5.86 4.03
CA ALA A 139 -13.36 6.63 5.18
C ALA A 139 -12.38 7.73 5.60
N MET A 140 -11.08 7.46 5.56
CA MET A 140 -10.03 8.45 5.83
C MET A 140 -9.95 9.54 4.75
N ALA A 141 -10.01 9.16 3.47
CA ALA A 141 -10.03 10.11 2.36
C ALA A 141 -11.28 10.99 2.37
N ASP A 142 -12.45 10.42 2.66
CA ASP A 142 -13.72 11.15 2.81
C ASP A 142 -13.68 12.08 4.02
N ALA A 143 -13.08 11.65 5.14
CA ALA A 143 -12.88 12.50 6.31
C ALA A 143 -11.96 13.69 6.01
N ALA A 144 -10.83 13.45 5.34
CA ALA A 144 -9.89 14.50 4.92
C ALA A 144 -10.52 15.49 3.94
N THR A 145 -11.35 15.01 3.00
CA THR A 145 -12.04 15.88 2.03
C THR A 145 -13.07 16.77 2.72
N ARG A 146 -13.80 16.24 3.71
CA ARG A 146 -14.78 17.01 4.49
C ARG A 146 -14.13 18.09 5.34
N THR A 147 -13.03 17.79 6.03
CA THR A 147 -12.30 18.80 6.82
C THR A 147 -11.74 19.91 5.94
N LEU A 148 -11.22 19.57 4.75
CA LEU A 148 -10.68 20.55 3.81
C LEU A 148 -11.79 21.43 3.21
N HIS A 149 -12.97 20.85 2.94
CA HIS A 149 -14.12 21.62 2.49
C HIS A 149 -14.66 22.54 3.59
N ALA A 150 -14.77 22.06 4.82
CA ALA A 150 -15.21 22.84 5.98
C ALA A 150 -14.27 24.02 6.27
N ALA A 151 -12.96 23.81 6.15
CA ALA A 151 -11.96 24.87 6.28
C ALA A 151 -12.13 25.95 5.19
N ARG A 152 -12.36 25.53 3.93
CA ARG A 152 -12.61 26.47 2.82
C ARG A 152 -13.90 27.28 3.00
N THR A 153 -14.98 26.65 3.46
CA THR A 153 -16.24 27.36 3.73
C THR A 153 -16.10 28.33 4.89
N ALA A 154 -15.32 27.98 5.93
CA ALA A 154 -15.06 28.88 7.04
C ALA A 154 -14.24 30.12 6.60
N VAL A 155 -13.23 29.93 5.75
CA VAL A 155 -12.44 31.04 5.19
C VAL A 155 -13.29 31.92 4.25
N ALA A 156 -14.15 31.32 3.43
CA ALA A 156 -15.05 32.07 2.56
C ALA A 156 -16.14 32.84 3.35
N ALA A 157 -16.62 32.27 4.46
CA ALA A 157 -17.58 32.91 5.35
C ALA A 157 -16.95 34.01 6.23
N ALA A 158 -15.63 33.97 6.45
CA ALA A 158 -14.93 34.97 7.24
C ALA A 158 -14.84 36.35 6.54
N GLY A 159 -15.10 36.43 5.23
CA GLY A 159 -15.07 37.67 4.45
C GLY A 159 -13.70 38.37 4.46
N PRO A 160 -13.44 39.33 3.56
CA PRO A 160 -12.26 40.17 3.68
C PRO A 160 -12.43 41.05 4.93
N VAL A 161 -11.55 40.90 5.90
CA VAL A 161 -11.37 41.92 6.96
C VAL A 161 -10.89 43.18 6.23
N ALA A 162 -11.80 44.12 6.02
CA ALA A 162 -11.48 45.42 5.48
C ALA A 162 -10.45 46.07 6.42
N ALA A 163 -9.23 46.25 5.89
CA ALA A 163 -8.24 47.11 6.51
C ALA A 163 -8.85 48.50 6.66
N THR A 164 -9.05 48.94 7.89
CA THR A 164 -9.42 50.33 8.18
C THR A 164 -8.16 51.01 8.70
N ALA A 165 -7.82 52.11 8.03
CA ALA A 165 -6.65 52.96 8.25
C ALA A 165 -6.65 53.65 9.62
#